data_AF-A0A0D2ZZ20-F1
#
_entry.id   AF-A0A0D2ZZ20-F1
#
_cell.length_a   1.000
_cell.length_b   1.000
_cell.length_c   1.000
_cell.angle_alpha   90.00
_cell.angle_beta   90.00
_cell.angle_gamma   90.00
#
_symmetry.space_group_name_H-M   'P 1'
#
loop_
_entity.id
_entity.type
_entity.pdbx_description
1 polymer ?
#
loop_
_entity_poly.entity_id
_entity_poly.type
_entity_poly.pdbx_seq_one_letter_code
_entity_poly.pdbx_strand_id
1 'polypeptide(L)'
;MWKPSHLCYSAKESKLDLWHRKLGHMNTNGLTRLINAEVVRGIPELEKQTDTVCGGCSQGKQVKVQHKQISEIRSKEILELVHMDLMGPITPYSIAGKKYIFVLVDDFFRYTWVDFLRNKSDALESFRILALQLKQEKGGIVQIKSDHG
;
A
#
# COMPACT_ATOMS: atom_id res chain seq x y z
N MET A 1 -47.98 33.25 3.11
CA MET A 1 -48.54 32.13 3.90
C MET A 1 -47.69 30.88 3.63
N TRP A 2 -46.62 30.69 4.39
CA TRP A 2 -45.77 29.49 4.30
C TRP A 2 -46.52 28.33 4.95
N LYS A 3 -46.79 27.25 4.20
CA LYS A 3 -47.28 26.00 4.79
C LYS A 3 -46.07 25.25 5.38
N PRO A 4 -46.08 24.87 6.66
CA PRO A 4 -45.03 24.01 7.19
C PRO A 4 -45.21 22.61 6.61
N SER A 5 -44.32 22.18 5.72
CA SER A 5 -44.22 20.78 5.32
C SER A 5 -43.35 20.06 6.34
N HIS A 6 -43.94 19.63 7.46
CA HIS A 6 -43.31 18.60 8.30
C HIS A 6 -43.37 17.27 7.54
N LEU A 7 -42.52 17.12 6.51
CA LEU A 7 -42.33 15.84 5.85
C LEU A 7 -41.37 15.02 6.72
N CYS A 8 -41.93 14.11 7.49
CA CYS A 8 -41.15 13.11 8.20
C CYS A 8 -40.82 11.97 7.22
N TYR A 9 -39.60 11.92 6.71
CA TYR A 9 -39.12 10.80 5.92
C TYR A 9 -38.81 9.63 6.86
N SER A 10 -39.64 8.58 6.83
CA SER A 10 -39.27 7.31 7.45
C SER A 10 -38.36 6.55 6.49
N ALA A 11 -37.13 6.25 6.91
CA ALA A 11 -36.31 5.28 6.19
C ALA A 11 -37.00 3.91 6.28
N LYS A 12 -37.47 3.37 5.15
CA LYS A 12 -37.91 1.98 5.08
C LYS A 12 -36.65 1.13 4.88
N GLU A 13 -36.20 0.47 5.94
CA GLU A 13 -35.16 -0.56 5.82
C GLU A 13 -35.78 -1.77 5.09
N SER A 14 -35.12 -2.28 4.06
CA SER A 14 -35.60 -3.49 3.39
C SER A 14 -35.45 -4.68 4.35
N LYS A 15 -36.39 -5.63 4.31
CA LYS A 15 -36.26 -6.85 5.12
C LYS A 15 -34.93 -7.57 4.83
N LEU A 16 -34.44 -7.46 3.59
CA LEU A 16 -33.14 -7.98 3.17
C LEU A 16 -31.97 -7.31 3.91
N ASP A 17 -31.91 -5.98 3.96
CA ASP A 17 -30.84 -5.26 4.66
C ASP A 17 -30.86 -5.53 6.18
N LEU A 18 -32.05 -5.61 6.77
CA LEU A 18 -32.22 -5.96 8.18
C LEU A 18 -31.62 -7.34 8.50
N TRP A 19 -31.96 -8.37 7.71
CA TRP A 19 -31.46 -9.73 7.93
C TRP A 19 -29.98 -9.88 7.55
N HIS A 20 -29.52 -9.16 6.52
CA HIS A 20 -28.10 -9.02 6.20
C HIS A 20 -27.30 -8.54 7.42
N ARG A 21 -27.76 -7.50 8.12
CA ARG A 21 -27.11 -6.97 9.34
C ARG A 21 -27.22 -7.92 10.53
N LYS A 22 -28.42 -8.49 10.79
CA LYS A 22 -28.64 -9.45 11.90
C LYS A 22 -27.76 -10.69 11.81
N LEU A 23 -27.45 -11.14 10.59
CA LEU A 23 -26.60 -12.30 10.33
C LEU A 23 -25.12 -11.92 10.14
N GLY A 24 -24.70 -10.78 10.68
CA GLY A 24 -23.30 -10.38 10.68
C GLY A 24 -22.77 -9.99 9.30
N HIS A 25 -23.56 -9.24 8.53
CA HIS A 25 -23.17 -8.75 7.21
C HIS A 25 -22.89 -9.88 6.19
N MET A 26 -23.68 -10.95 6.29
CA MET A 26 -23.62 -12.09 5.38
C MET A 26 -23.86 -11.65 3.92
N ASN A 27 -23.15 -12.26 2.96
CA ASN A 27 -23.37 -11.99 1.54
C ASN A 27 -24.86 -12.19 1.17
N THR A 28 -25.46 -11.24 0.43
CA THR A 28 -26.89 -11.27 0.02
C THR A 28 -27.26 -12.49 -0.83
N ASN A 29 -26.34 -12.98 -1.68
CA ASN A 29 -26.51 -14.23 -2.40
C ASN A 29 -26.48 -15.44 -1.46
N GLY A 30 -25.64 -15.39 -0.43
CA GLY A 30 -25.61 -16.41 0.64
C GLY A 30 -26.92 -16.44 1.43
N LEU A 31 -27.44 -15.27 1.81
CA LEU A 31 -28.73 -15.12 2.48
C LEU A 31 -29.88 -15.66 1.62
N THR A 32 -29.89 -15.33 0.33
CA THR A 32 -30.89 -15.83 -0.62
C THR A 32 -30.86 -17.35 -0.75
N ARG A 33 -29.66 -17.96 -0.79
CA ARG A 33 -29.50 -19.43 -0.82
C ARG A 33 -30.00 -20.09 0.46
N LEU A 34 -29.72 -19.50 1.63
CA LEU A 34 -30.20 -20.01 2.92
C LEU A 34 -31.72 -20.02 3.01
N ILE A 35 -32.38 -18.96 2.52
CA ILE A 35 -33.84 -18.85 2.52
C ILE A 35 -34.45 -19.87 1.57
N ASN A 36 -33.95 -19.95 0.33
CA ASN A 36 -34.47 -20.90 -0.66
C ASN A 36 -34.27 -22.38 -0.26
N ALA A 37 -33.26 -22.66 0.58
CA ALA A 37 -33.01 -24.01 1.08
C ALA A 37 -33.84 -24.35 2.34
N GLU A 38 -34.60 -23.41 2.88
CA GLU A 38 -35.44 -23.57 4.09
C GLU A 38 -34.68 -24.13 5.31
N VAL A 39 -33.37 -23.90 5.40
CA VAL A 39 -32.50 -24.49 6.44
C VAL A 39 -32.47 -23.69 7.75
N VAL A 40 -33.04 -22.48 7.79
CA VAL A 40 -33.08 -21.63 8.98
C VAL A 40 -34.52 -21.28 9.34
N ARG A 41 -34.93 -21.61 10.57
CA ARG A 41 -36.27 -21.28 11.10
C ARG A 41 -36.36 -19.79 11.45
N GLY A 42 -37.49 -19.16 11.14
CA GLY A 42 -37.83 -17.79 11.59
C GLY A 42 -37.33 -16.66 10.69
N ILE A 43 -36.68 -16.96 9.56
CA ILE A 43 -36.41 -15.97 8.52
C ILE A 43 -37.64 -15.87 7.62
N PRO A 44 -38.26 -14.67 7.45
CA PRO A 44 -39.39 -14.48 6.55
C PRO A 44 -38.95 -14.58 5.08
N GLU A 45 -39.89 -14.80 4.18
CA GLU A 45 -39.61 -14.65 2.75
C GLU A 45 -39.08 -13.24 2.45
N LEU A 46 -37.93 -13.18 1.79
CA LEU A 46 -37.27 -11.94 1.39
C LEU A 46 -37.38 -11.77 -0.12
N GLU A 47 -37.67 -10.54 -0.56
CA GLU A 47 -37.63 -10.18 -1.96
C GLU A 47 -36.21 -10.37 -2.51
N LYS A 48 -36.07 -10.95 -3.70
CA LYS A 48 -34.80 -11.07 -4.40
C LYS A 48 -34.36 -9.69 -4.87
N GLN A 49 -33.64 -8.95 -4.03
CA GLN A 49 -32.92 -7.74 -4.43
C GLN A 49 -31.43 -8.08 -4.51
N THR A 50 -30.86 -7.99 -5.71
CA THR A 50 -29.48 -8.40 -5.97
C THR A 50 -28.47 -7.26 -5.82
N ASP A 51 -28.93 -6.00 -5.77
CA ASP A 51 -28.06 -4.84 -6.00
C ASP A 51 -27.93 -3.89 -4.79
N THR A 52 -28.19 -4.36 -3.57
CA THR A 52 -27.98 -3.55 -2.37
C THR A 52 -26.50 -3.55 -1.97
N VAL A 53 -25.82 -2.41 -2.14
CA VAL A 53 -24.45 -2.19 -1.67
C VAL A 53 -24.47 -1.77 -0.20
N CYS A 54 -23.97 -2.62 0.69
CA CYS A 54 -23.77 -2.28 2.09
C CYS A 54 -22.42 -1.56 2.29
N GLY A 55 -22.44 -0.29 2.68
CA GLY A 55 -21.22 0.50 2.90
C GLY A 55 -20.24 -0.13 3.91
N GLY A 56 -20.76 -0.71 5.01
CA GLY A 56 -19.95 -1.42 6.00
C GLY A 56 -19.29 -2.68 5.42
N CYS A 57 -20.00 -3.44 4.60
CA CYS A 57 -19.40 -4.56 3.87
C CYS A 57 -18.34 -4.09 2.89
N SER A 58 -18.61 -3.03 2.12
CA SER A 58 -17.67 -2.52 1.12
C SER A 58 -16.36 -2.11 1.76
N GLN A 59 -16.39 -1.44 2.91
CA GLN A 59 -15.20 -1.07 3.66
C GLN A 59 -14.52 -2.28 4.33
N GLY A 60 -15.30 -3.15 4.98
CA GLY A 60 -14.76 -4.30 5.72
C GLY A 60 -14.25 -5.45 4.83
N LYS A 61 -14.74 -5.56 3.58
CA LYS A 61 -14.36 -6.58 2.60
C LYS A 61 -13.55 -5.98 1.44
N GLN A 62 -13.13 -4.72 1.55
CA GLN A 62 -12.31 -4.10 0.52
C GLN A 62 -10.98 -4.85 0.43
N VAL A 63 -10.72 -5.44 -0.73
CA VAL A 63 -9.41 -6.00 -1.04
C VAL A 63 -8.59 -4.94 -1.77
N LYS A 64 -7.30 -4.86 -1.44
CA LYS A 64 -6.38 -4.01 -2.18
C LYS A 64 -6.25 -4.54 -3.60
N VAL A 65 -6.58 -3.73 -4.59
CA VAL A 65 -6.32 -4.07 -6.00
C VAL A 65 -4.82 -4.27 -6.17
N GLN A 66 -4.45 -5.31 -6.92
CA GLN A 66 -3.04 -5.55 -7.21
C GLN A 66 -2.46 -4.37 -7.99
N HIS A 67 -1.29 -3.92 -7.56
CA HIS A 67 -0.54 -2.93 -8.31
C HIS A 67 -0.12 -3.51 -9.66
N LYS A 68 -0.06 -2.67 -10.69
CA LYS A 68 0.49 -3.09 -11.98
C LYS A 68 1.90 -3.63 -11.75
N GLN A 69 2.19 -4.80 -12.33
CA GLN A 69 3.55 -5.32 -12.34
C GLN A 69 4.44 -4.33 -13.09
N ILE A 70 5.58 -4.01 -12.50
CA ILE A 70 6.61 -3.19 -13.11
C ILE A 70 7.83 -4.10 -13.26
N SER A 71 8.58 -3.94 -14.34
CA SER A 71 9.84 -4.66 -14.52
C SER A 71 10.75 -4.40 -13.32
N GLU A 72 11.47 -5.45 -12.89
CA GLU A 72 12.43 -5.34 -11.79
C GLU A 72 13.50 -4.29 -12.14
N ILE A 73 14.02 -4.35 -13.36
CA ILE A 73 14.97 -3.39 -13.92
C ILE A 73 14.20 -2.38 -14.79
N ARG A 74 14.41 -1.09 -14.55
CA ARG A 74 13.79 0.02 -15.29
C ARG A 74 14.79 0.73 -16.20
N SER A 75 16.06 0.73 -15.84
CA SER A 75 17.15 1.29 -16.64
C SER A 75 17.52 0.41 -17.84
N LYS A 76 18.03 1.05 -18.88
CA LYS A 76 18.59 0.46 -20.10
C LYS A 76 20.11 0.49 -20.11
N GLU A 77 20.71 1.43 -19.39
CA GLU A 77 22.17 1.58 -19.31
C GLU A 77 22.67 1.69 -17.87
N ILE A 78 23.97 1.48 -17.71
CA ILE A 78 24.68 1.60 -16.43
C ILE A 78 24.55 3.04 -15.91
N LEU A 79 24.28 3.19 -14.61
CA LEU A 79 24.17 4.48 -13.92
C LEU A 79 23.04 5.39 -14.43
N GLU A 80 22.14 4.89 -15.28
CA GLU A 80 20.94 5.63 -15.70
C GLU A 80 20.04 5.90 -14.48
N LEU A 81 19.85 4.90 -13.63
CA LEU A 81 19.15 5.02 -12.36
C LEU A 81 19.93 4.32 -11.27
N VAL A 82 20.22 5.05 -10.19
CA VAL A 82 20.75 4.47 -8.96
C VAL A 82 19.77 4.66 -7.81
N HIS A 83 19.66 3.66 -6.95
CA HIS A 83 18.89 3.73 -5.72
C HIS A 83 19.85 3.94 -4.56
N MET A 84 19.64 4.98 -3.76
CA MET A 84 20.41 5.23 -2.54
C MET A 84 19.57 4.97 -1.31
N ASP A 85 20.20 4.42 -0.28
CA ASP A 85 19.60 4.19 1.02
C ASP A 85 20.63 4.37 2.14
N LEU A 86 20.15 4.66 3.34
CA LEU A 86 20.95 4.81 4.54
C LEU A 86 20.36 3.99 5.69
N MET A 87 21.09 2.96 6.10
CA MET A 87 20.72 2.10 7.22
C MET A 87 21.41 2.55 8.52
N GLY A 88 20.67 2.64 9.63
CA GLY A 88 21.22 2.79 10.97
C GLY A 88 20.43 3.75 11.89
N PRO A 89 20.87 3.98 13.14
CA PRO A 89 22.12 3.49 13.74
C PRO A 89 22.10 1.98 14.07
N ILE A 90 23.14 1.25 13.68
CA ILE A 90 23.32 -0.18 13.93
C ILE A 90 24.05 -0.39 15.26
N THR A 91 23.62 -1.39 16.03
CA THR A 91 24.29 -1.84 17.26
C THR A 91 24.58 -3.35 17.17
N PRO A 92 25.76 -3.82 17.63
CA PRO A 92 26.89 -3.04 18.13
C PRO A 92 27.58 -2.21 17.03
N TYR A 93 28.33 -1.17 17.42
CA TYR A 93 29.12 -0.38 16.48
C TYR A 93 30.32 -1.18 15.95
N SER A 94 30.83 -0.80 14.78
CA SER A 94 32.08 -1.37 14.28
C SER A 94 33.27 -0.97 15.16
N ILE A 95 34.41 -1.66 15.01
CA ILE A 95 35.66 -1.35 15.74
C ILE A 95 36.08 0.12 15.53
N ALA A 96 35.83 0.68 14.34
CA ALA A 96 36.14 2.08 14.01
C ALA A 96 35.03 3.07 14.46
N GLY A 97 34.01 2.60 15.18
CA GLY A 97 32.88 3.41 15.64
C GLY A 97 31.95 3.85 14.50
N LYS A 98 31.85 3.07 13.42
CA LYS A 98 30.86 3.29 12.35
C LYS A 98 29.54 2.65 12.77
N LYS A 99 28.44 3.37 12.56
CA LYS A 99 27.09 2.95 12.99
C LYS A 99 26.03 3.15 11.92
N TYR A 100 26.38 3.68 10.74
CA TYR A 100 25.48 3.72 9.60
C TYR A 100 26.11 3.05 8.39
N ILE A 101 25.28 2.54 7.49
CA ILE A 101 25.68 1.96 6.22
C ILE A 101 24.98 2.75 5.12
N PHE A 102 25.75 3.44 4.29
CA PHE A 102 25.28 4.08 3.07
C PHE A 102 25.40 3.10 1.92
N VAL A 103 24.33 2.93 1.16
CA VAL A 103 24.28 2.00 0.03
C VAL A 103 23.84 2.76 -1.22
N LEU A 104 24.55 2.53 -2.32
CA LEU A 104 24.17 2.98 -3.66
C LEU A 104 24.07 1.75 -4.56
N VAL A 105 22.92 1.51 -5.18
CA VAL A 105 22.65 0.35 -6.03
C VAL A 105 22.34 0.80 -7.44
N ASP A 106 23.11 0.33 -8.42
CA ASP A 106 22.80 0.51 -9.83
C ASP A 106 21.55 -0.31 -10.22
N ASP A 107 20.58 0.30 -10.89
CA ASP A 107 19.35 -0.39 -11.27
C ASP A 107 19.58 -1.44 -12.37
N PHE A 108 20.55 -1.22 -13.26
CA PHE A 108 20.79 -2.07 -14.43
C PHE A 108 21.56 -3.35 -14.06
N PHE A 109 22.78 -3.22 -13.53
CA PHE A 109 23.64 -4.36 -13.18
C PHE A 109 23.47 -4.86 -11.75
N ARG A 110 22.69 -4.15 -10.92
CA ARG A 110 22.57 -4.41 -9.47
C ARG A 110 23.90 -4.32 -8.71
N TYR A 111 24.91 -3.69 -9.34
CA TYR A 111 26.17 -3.41 -8.67
C TYR A 111 25.91 -2.47 -7.49
N THR A 112 26.51 -2.79 -6.35
CA THR A 112 26.23 -2.10 -5.09
C THR A 112 27.53 -1.53 -4.53
N TRP A 113 27.57 -0.22 -4.32
CA TRP A 113 28.59 0.46 -3.54
C TRP A 113 28.11 0.63 -2.11
N VAL A 114 29.01 0.40 -1.16
CA VAL A 114 28.71 0.46 0.28
C VAL A 114 29.77 1.31 0.96
N ASP A 115 29.34 2.25 1.80
CA ASP A 115 30.22 3.01 2.70
C ASP A 115 29.73 2.95 4.14
N PHE A 116 30.66 2.91 5.09
CA PHE A 116 30.36 2.82 6.52
C PHE A 116 30.59 4.18 7.19
N LEU A 117 29.54 4.73 7.77
CA LEU A 117 29.53 6.10 8.28
C LEU A 117 29.47 6.15 9.81
N ARG A 118 30.05 7.20 10.40
CA ARG A 118 29.99 7.44 11.84
C ARG A 118 28.70 8.17 12.19
N ASN A 119 28.31 9.16 11.39
CA ASN A 119 27.08 9.93 11.58
C ASN A 119 26.20 9.88 10.32
N LYS A 120 24.88 10.05 10.50
CA LYS A 120 23.93 10.19 9.38
C LYS A 120 24.29 11.40 8.49
N SER A 121 24.85 12.47 9.08
CA SER A 121 25.30 13.67 8.36
C SER A 121 26.44 13.42 7.37
N ASP A 122 27.20 12.34 7.53
CA ASP A 122 28.36 12.05 6.67
C ASP A 122 27.93 11.54 5.28
N ALA A 123 26.65 11.15 5.12
CA ALA A 123 26.13 10.49 3.91
C ALA A 123 26.26 11.36 2.65
N LEU A 124 26.03 12.67 2.77
CA LEU A 124 26.14 13.58 1.63
C LEU A 124 27.57 13.64 1.08
N GLU A 125 28.56 13.65 1.97
CA GLU A 125 29.96 13.72 1.55
C GLU A 125 30.43 12.39 0.96
N SER A 126 30.06 11.26 1.58
CA SER A 126 30.30 9.92 1.00
C SER A 126 29.67 9.78 -0.38
N PHE A 127 28.43 10.25 -0.57
CA PHE A 127 27.80 10.28 -1.88
C PHE A 127 28.57 11.16 -2.88
N ARG A 128 28.99 12.37 -2.50
CA ARG A 128 29.77 13.27 -3.37
C ARG A 128 31.05 12.59 -3.87
N ILE A 129 31.81 11.98 -2.96
CA ILE A 129 33.06 11.29 -3.30
C ILE A 129 32.78 10.17 -4.29
N LEU A 130 31.79 9.32 -4.00
CA LEU A 130 31.42 8.20 -4.88
C LEU A 130 30.92 8.68 -6.26
N ALA A 131 30.08 9.72 -6.30
CA ALA A 131 29.58 10.29 -7.55
C ALA A 131 30.69 10.84 -8.43
N LEU A 132 31.72 11.47 -7.84
CA LEU A 132 32.90 11.96 -8.57
C LEU A 132 33.73 10.79 -9.14
N GLN A 133 33.91 9.72 -8.38
CA GLN A 133 34.58 8.50 -8.85
C GLN A 133 33.83 7.89 -10.04
N LEU A 134 32.52 7.71 -9.92
CA LEU A 134 31.68 7.16 -10.98
C LEU A 134 31.63 8.03 -12.23
N LYS A 135 31.69 9.35 -12.05
CA LYS A 135 31.82 10.29 -13.18
C LYS A 135 33.10 10.08 -13.96
N GLN A 136 34.21 9.86 -13.26
CA GLN A 136 35.52 9.63 -13.88
C GLN A 136 35.60 8.25 -14.56
N GLU A 137 35.03 7.21 -13.94
CA GLU A 137 35.18 5.83 -14.40
C GLU A 137 34.14 5.38 -15.43
N LYS A 138 32.90 5.90 -15.33
CA LYS A 138 31.71 5.34 -15.98
C LYS A 138 30.78 6.38 -16.61
N GLY A 139 31.19 7.64 -16.68
CA GLY A 139 30.39 8.72 -17.28
C GLY A 139 29.39 9.39 -16.33
N GLY A 140 29.20 8.85 -15.13
CA GLY A 140 28.44 9.48 -14.05
C GLY A 140 26.99 9.01 -13.92
N ILE A 141 26.34 9.48 -12.86
CA ILE A 141 24.96 9.11 -12.51
C ILE A 141 23.99 10.06 -13.21
N VAL A 142 22.98 9.52 -13.90
CA VAL A 142 21.95 10.30 -14.58
C VAL A 142 20.79 10.62 -13.63
N GLN A 143 20.23 9.61 -12.97
CA GLN A 143 19.11 9.76 -12.04
C GLN A 143 19.36 9.04 -10.72
N ILE A 144 18.83 9.63 -9.66
CA ILE A 144 18.93 9.12 -8.30
C ILE A 144 17.52 8.95 -7.76
N LYS A 145 17.31 7.84 -7.07
CA LYS A 145 16.13 7.61 -6.25
C LYS A 145 16.55 7.32 -4.81
N SER A 146 16.03 8.11 -3.87
CA SER A 146 16.11 7.80 -2.44
C SER A 146 14.70 7.60 -1.90
N ASP A 147 14.60 7.10 -0.67
CA ASP A 147 13.42 7.34 0.14
C ASP A 147 13.41 8.81 0.61
N HIS A 148 12.24 9.33 0.99
CA HIS A 148 12.12 10.72 1.48
C HIS A 148 12.50 10.79 2.97
N GLY A 149 13.63 10.17 3.36
CA GLY A 149 14.09 9.98 4.75
C GLY A 149 14.85 11.14 5.38
#